data_AF-A0A7X3KB56-F1
#
_entry.id   AF-A0A7X3KB56-F1
#
_cell.length_a   1.000
_cell.length_b   1.000
_cell.length_c   1.000
_cell.angle_alpha   90.00
_cell.angle_beta   90.00
_cell.angle_gamma   90.00
#
_symmetry.space_group_name_H-M   'P 1'
#
loop_
_entity.id
_entity.type
_entity.pdbx_description
1 polymer ?
#
loop_
_entity_poly.entity_id
_entity_poly.type
_entity_poly.pdbx_seq_one_letter_code
_entity_poly.pdbx_strand_id
1 'polypeptide(L)'
;MYTIRLDKPFNPVLLEILSTVRSVTGQLGCDYLLVGATARDILMTHVFGLDTPRATHDVDFAIALDHWERFNALKAALVATGSFTPAADRIHLLHYKPTEYGNAFPLDARHRLCRSLGISTGRGGR
;
A
#
# COMPACT_ATOMS: atom_id res chain seq x y z
N MET A 1 26.60 -1.47 7.08
CA MET A 1 25.72 -1.68 5.92
C MET A 1 24.55 -2.52 6.40
N TYR A 2 23.31 -2.10 6.14
CA TYR A 2 22.12 -2.88 6.52
C TYR A 2 21.88 -3.99 5.49
N THR A 3 21.61 -5.21 5.95
CA THR A 3 21.35 -6.38 5.10
C THR A 3 20.03 -7.01 5.49
N ILE A 4 19.28 -7.50 4.52
CA ILE A 4 18.05 -8.24 4.76
C ILE A 4 18.41 -9.63 5.30
N ARG A 5 17.82 -9.96 6.45
CA ARG A 5 17.88 -11.25 7.12
C ARG A 5 16.99 -12.26 6.40
N LEU A 6 17.61 -13.31 5.86
CA LEU A 6 16.92 -14.38 5.12
C LEU A 6 16.40 -15.51 6.03
N ASP A 7 16.85 -15.56 7.29
CA ASP A 7 16.38 -16.49 8.32
C ASP A 7 14.96 -16.17 8.81
N LYS A 8 14.45 -14.98 8.50
CA LYS A 8 13.06 -14.59 8.72
C LYS A 8 12.38 -14.37 7.35
N PRO A 9 11.75 -15.40 6.74
CA PRO A 9 11.11 -15.25 5.45
C PRO A 9 9.89 -14.34 5.53
N PHE A 10 9.61 -13.63 4.44
CA PHE A 10 8.38 -12.84 4.32
C PHE A 10 7.16 -13.74 4.20
N ASN A 11 6.02 -13.25 4.68
CA ASN A 11 4.73 -13.90 4.45
C ASN A 11 4.43 -13.94 2.93
N PRO A 12 4.09 -15.12 2.35
CA PRO A 12 3.79 -15.24 0.91
C PRO A 12 2.69 -14.31 0.41
N VAL A 13 1.64 -14.10 1.20
CA VAL A 13 0.53 -13.18 0.86
C VAL A 13 1.02 -11.74 0.79
N LEU A 14 1.90 -11.33 1.73
CA LEU A 14 2.50 -10.00 1.67
C LEU A 14 3.34 -9.84 0.41
N LEU A 15 4.16 -10.85 0.06
CA LEU A 15 4.97 -10.82 -1.16
C LEU A 15 4.10 -10.69 -2.42
N GLU A 16 2.96 -11.38 -2.47
CA GLU A 16 2.03 -11.29 -3.58
C GLU A 16 1.42 -9.89 -3.70
N ILE A 17 0.97 -9.29 -2.58
CA ILE A 17 0.46 -7.91 -2.56
C ILE A 17 1.54 -6.94 -3.05
N LEU A 18 2.77 -7.02 -2.51
CA LEU A 18 3.88 -6.14 -2.91
C LEU A 18 4.22 -6.30 -4.40
N SER A 19 4.23 -7.53 -4.90
CA SER A 19 4.58 -7.84 -6.29
C SER A 19 3.52 -7.34 -7.26
N THR A 20 2.24 -7.52 -6.93
CA THR A 20 1.14 -7.07 -7.78
C THR A 20 1.07 -5.54 -7.83
N VAL A 21 1.23 -4.86 -6.69
CA VAL A 21 1.30 -3.39 -6.66
C VAL A 21 2.48 -2.88 -7.47
N ARG A 22 3.68 -3.48 -7.33
CA ARG A 22 4.86 -3.14 -8.15
C ARG A 22 4.58 -3.29 -9.64
N SER A 23 3.95 -4.39 -10.05
CA SER A 23 3.64 -4.66 -11.46
C SER A 23 2.68 -3.62 -12.03
N VAL A 24 1.55 -3.39 -11.35
CA VAL A 24 0.51 -2.46 -11.82
C VAL A 24 1.00 -1.01 -11.83
N THR A 25 1.68 -0.56 -10.78
CA THR A 25 2.24 0.79 -10.73
C THR A 25 3.33 1.00 -11.79
N GLY A 26 4.15 -0.03 -12.05
CA GLY A 26 5.13 -0.02 -13.14
C GLY A 26 4.49 0.11 -14.52
N GLN A 27 3.40 -0.62 -14.79
CA GLN A 27 2.65 -0.51 -16.06
C GLN A 27 2.02 0.88 -16.26
N LEU A 28 1.61 1.53 -15.18
CA LEU A 28 0.99 2.86 -15.22
C LEU A 28 1.99 4.01 -15.09
N GLY A 29 3.28 3.72 -14.91
CA GLY A 29 4.33 4.72 -14.70
C GLY A 29 4.06 5.59 -13.46
N CYS A 30 3.61 4.98 -12.37
CA CYS A 30 3.33 5.67 -11.11
C CYS A 30 4.38 5.34 -10.06
N ASP A 31 4.92 6.36 -9.40
CA ASP A 31 5.78 6.16 -8.24
C ASP A 31 4.93 5.74 -7.03
N TYR A 32 5.46 4.82 -6.23
CA TYR A 32 4.82 4.32 -5.02
C TYR A 32 5.81 4.10 -3.89
N LEU A 33 5.30 4.13 -2.67
CA LEU A 33 6.04 3.88 -1.45
C LEU A 33 5.19 3.04 -0.50
N LEU A 34 5.75 1.92 -0.02
CA LEU A 34 5.17 1.16 1.09
C LEU A 34 5.30 1.97 2.37
N VAL A 35 4.19 2.17 3.09
CA VAL A 35 4.15 2.96 4.31
C VAL A 35 3.43 2.20 5.43
N GLY A 36 3.26 2.85 6.58
CA GLY A 36 2.48 2.30 7.69
C GLY A 36 3.20 1.19 8.45
N ALA A 37 2.42 0.41 9.18
CA ALA A 37 2.92 -0.64 10.08
C ALA A 37 3.73 -1.69 9.30
N THR A 38 3.26 -2.10 8.12
CA THR A 38 3.96 -3.07 7.28
C THR A 38 5.38 -2.61 6.92
N ALA A 39 5.59 -1.34 6.51
CA ALA A 39 6.93 -0.83 6.21
C ALA A 39 7.87 -0.89 7.42
N ARG A 40 7.38 -0.46 8.59
CA ARG A 40 8.14 -0.51 9.86
C ARG A 40 8.49 -1.95 10.23
N ASP A 41 7.52 -2.85 10.15
CA ASP A 41 7.69 -4.24 10.58
C ASP A 41 8.70 -4.97 9.70
N ILE A 42 8.75 -4.63 8.40
CA ILE A 42 9.78 -5.16 7.50
C ILE A 42 11.18 -4.76 7.96
N LEU A 43 11.36 -3.49 8.30
CA LEU A 43 12.65 -2.99 8.80
C LEU A 43 13.01 -3.65 10.14
N MET A 44 12.08 -3.68 11.10
CA MET A 44 12.32 -4.22 12.44
C MET A 44 12.61 -5.73 12.39
N THR A 45 11.80 -6.49 11.66
CA THR A 45 11.91 -7.95 11.62
C THR A 45 13.02 -8.41 10.70
N HIS A 46 13.02 -7.93 9.45
CA HIS A 46 13.90 -8.46 8.41
C HIS A 46 15.23 -7.70 8.28
N VAL A 47 15.45 -6.59 8.99
CA VAL A 47 16.77 -5.95 9.05
C VAL A 47 17.34 -6.02 10.46
N PHE A 48 16.55 -5.70 11.48
CA PHE A 48 17.01 -5.66 12.87
C PHE A 48 16.78 -6.95 13.66
N GLY A 49 16.01 -7.91 13.12
CA GLY A 49 15.71 -9.18 13.81
C GLY A 49 14.75 -9.06 14.99
N LEU A 50 14.11 -7.90 15.18
CA LEU A 50 13.18 -7.62 16.28
C LEU A 50 11.77 -8.07 15.92
N ASP A 51 11.10 -8.79 16.81
CA ASP A 51 9.72 -9.19 16.59
C ASP A 51 8.77 -8.02 16.89
N THR A 52 7.80 -7.81 16.01
CA THR A 52 6.81 -6.73 16.14
C THR A 52 5.41 -7.34 16.31
N PRO A 53 4.74 -7.15 17.48
CA PRO A 53 3.35 -7.55 17.61
C PRO A 53 2.47 -6.69 16.70
N ARG A 54 1.53 -7.33 15.98
CA ARG A 54 0.59 -6.64 15.08
C ARG A 54 -0.85 -6.73 15.58
N ALA A 55 -1.52 -5.59 15.54
CA ALA A 55 -2.97 -5.48 15.79
C ALA A 55 -3.79 -5.45 14.49
N THR A 56 -3.20 -5.04 13.36
CA THR A 56 -3.88 -4.89 12.06
C THR A 56 -3.06 -5.56 10.95
N HIS A 57 -3.74 -6.08 9.93
CA HIS A 57 -3.14 -6.75 8.78
C HIS A 57 -3.23 -5.92 7.49
N ASP A 58 -3.56 -4.64 7.59
CA ASP A 58 -3.56 -3.70 6.47
C ASP A 58 -2.17 -3.50 5.86
N VAL A 59 -2.14 -3.29 4.55
CA VAL A 59 -0.94 -2.93 3.79
C VAL A 59 -1.17 -1.57 3.13
N ASP A 60 -0.47 -0.56 3.62
CA ASP A 60 -0.64 0.82 3.17
C ASP A 60 0.38 1.20 2.09
N PHE A 61 -0.09 1.86 1.03
CA PHE A 61 0.77 2.46 0.02
C PHE A 61 0.47 3.95 -0.15
N ALA A 62 1.53 4.74 -0.25
CA ALA A 62 1.48 6.09 -0.79
C ALA A 62 1.80 6.01 -2.29
N ILE A 63 0.90 6.51 -3.14
CA ILE A 63 1.07 6.48 -4.60
C ILE A 63 0.99 7.91 -5.12
N ALA A 64 1.99 8.32 -5.90
CA ALA A 64 2.05 9.63 -6.51
C ALA A 64 1.15 9.68 -7.75
N LEU A 65 0.10 10.49 -7.69
CA LEU A 65 -0.87 10.67 -8.76
C LEU A 65 -1.12 12.17 -8.94
N ASP A 66 -1.25 12.61 -10.18
CA ASP A 66 -1.48 14.01 -10.59
C ASP A 66 -2.98 14.36 -10.74
N HIS A 67 -3.86 13.38 -10.97
CA HIS A 67 -5.32 13.56 -11.07
C HIS A 67 -6.12 12.31 -10.71
N TRP A 68 -7.43 12.47 -10.54
CA TRP A 68 -8.36 11.44 -10.05
C TRP A 68 -8.57 10.31 -11.05
N GLU A 69 -8.50 10.59 -12.34
CA GLU A 69 -8.64 9.63 -13.43
C GLU A 69 -7.56 8.55 -13.35
N ARG A 70 -6.33 8.91 -12.97
CA ARG A 70 -5.27 7.91 -12.73
C ARG A 70 -5.51 7.07 -11.50
N PHE A 71 -6.13 7.61 -10.47
CA PHE A 71 -6.54 6.79 -9.33
C PHE A 71 -7.57 5.75 -9.78
N ASN A 72 -8.54 6.14 -10.61
CA ASN A 72 -9.53 5.22 -11.15
C ASN A 72 -8.88 4.16 -12.06
N ALA A 73 -7.93 4.55 -12.91
CA ALA A 73 -7.17 3.63 -13.76
C ALA A 73 -6.35 2.63 -12.93
N LEU A 74 -5.67 3.10 -11.88
CA LEU A 74 -4.95 2.26 -10.92
C LEU A 74 -5.89 1.27 -10.23
N LYS A 75 -7.03 1.75 -9.73
CA LYS A 75 -8.02 0.92 -9.06
C LYS A 75 -8.56 -0.16 -9.99
N ALA A 76 -8.90 0.21 -11.23
CA ALA A 76 -9.38 -0.73 -12.24
C ALA A 76 -8.31 -1.77 -12.60
N ALA A 77 -7.05 -1.35 -12.79
CA ALA A 77 -5.94 -2.24 -13.09
C ALA A 77 -5.67 -3.24 -11.95
N LEU A 78 -5.69 -2.78 -10.68
CA LEU A 78 -5.56 -3.66 -9.52
C LEU A 78 -6.70 -4.68 -9.46
N VAL A 79 -7.96 -4.27 -9.67
CA VAL A 79 -9.10 -5.19 -9.68
C VAL A 79 -9.03 -6.18 -10.86
N ALA A 80 -8.56 -5.74 -12.03
CA ALA A 80 -8.40 -6.58 -13.21
C ALA A 80 -7.38 -7.72 -13.03
N THR A 81 -6.49 -7.64 -12.04
CA THR A 81 -5.59 -8.76 -11.68
C THR A 81 -6.34 -9.96 -11.08
N GLY A 82 -7.59 -9.78 -10.64
CA GLY A 82 -8.37 -10.81 -9.95
C GLY A 82 -8.05 -10.95 -8.46
N SER A 83 -6.92 -10.42 -8.00
CA SER A 83 -6.48 -10.53 -6.61
C SER A 83 -7.06 -9.44 -5.69
N PHE A 84 -7.70 -8.40 -6.25
CA PHE A 84 -8.27 -7.28 -5.49
C PHE A 84 -9.76 -7.10 -5.77
N THR A 85 -10.49 -6.69 -4.74
CA THR A 85 -11.90 -6.32 -4.82
C THR A 85 -12.13 -4.96 -4.15
N PRO A 86 -12.95 -4.07 -4.72
CA PRO A 86 -13.22 -2.78 -4.12
C PRO A 86 -14.04 -2.92 -2.83
N ALA A 87 -13.70 -2.13 -1.81
CA ALA A 87 -14.57 -1.95 -0.64
C ALA A 87 -15.75 -1.04 -1.02
N ALA A 88 -16.97 -1.41 -0.61
CA ALA A 88 -18.21 -0.75 -1.02
C ALA A 88 -18.41 0.65 -0.36
N ASP A 89 -17.74 0.90 0.77
CA ASP A 89 -17.96 2.06 1.64
C ASP A 89 -16.78 3.04 1.72
N ARG A 90 -15.61 2.65 1.20
CA ARG A 90 -14.37 3.45 1.23
C ARG A 90 -13.70 3.48 -0.13
N ILE A 91 -13.77 4.61 -0.82
CA ILE A 91 -13.30 4.75 -2.22
C ILE A 91 -11.79 4.48 -2.36
N HIS A 92 -11.00 4.80 -1.32
CA HIS A 92 -9.54 4.61 -1.25
C HIS A 92 -9.10 3.22 -0.77
N LEU A 93 -10.04 2.37 -0.33
CA LEU A 93 -9.77 1.06 0.22
C LEU A 93 -10.06 -0.04 -0.81
N LEU A 94 -9.08 -0.91 -1.04
CA LEU A 94 -9.22 -2.15 -1.78
C LEU A 94 -9.04 -3.33 -0.83
N HIS A 95 -9.86 -4.37 -0.97
CA HIS A 95 -9.70 -5.64 -0.27
C HIS A 95 -9.00 -6.64 -1.17
N TYR A 96 -7.80 -7.06 -0.79
CA TYR A 96 -7.13 -8.21 -1.39
C TYR A 96 -7.86 -9.51 -1.02
N LYS A 97 -8.13 -10.38 -1.99
CA LYS A 97 -8.74 -11.70 -1.80
C LYS A 97 -7.70 -12.79 -2.06
N PRO A 98 -7.21 -13.49 -1.03
CA PRO A 98 -6.39 -14.68 -1.24
C PRO A 98 -7.24 -15.83 -1.80
N THR A 99 -6.68 -16.63 -2.70
CA THR A 99 -7.33 -17.83 -3.26
C THR A 99 -7.44 -18.99 -2.26
N GLU A 100 -6.64 -18.99 -1.17
CA GLU A 100 -6.56 -20.14 -0.24
C GLU A 100 -6.62 -19.79 1.26
N TYR A 101 -6.71 -18.51 1.64
CA TYR A 101 -6.80 -18.10 3.05
C TYR A 101 -7.98 -17.16 3.26
N GLY A 102 -8.97 -17.61 4.03
CA GLY A 102 -10.32 -17.05 4.12
C GLY A 102 -10.50 -15.63 4.69
N ASN A 103 -9.43 -14.83 4.84
CA ASN A 103 -9.52 -13.45 5.34
C ASN A 103 -9.01 -12.45 4.29
N ALA A 104 -9.81 -11.41 4.01
CA ALA A 104 -9.47 -10.34 3.09
C ALA A 104 -8.51 -9.33 3.74
N PHE A 105 -7.49 -8.87 3.00
CA PHE A 105 -6.53 -7.88 3.50
C PHE A 105 -6.88 -6.47 2.99
N PRO A 106 -7.14 -5.49 3.87
CA PRO A 106 -7.38 -4.11 3.47
C PRO A 106 -6.10 -3.44 2.94
N LEU A 107 -6.21 -2.76 1.81
CA LEU A 107 -5.19 -1.92 1.17
C LEU A 107 -5.73 -0.50 1.04
N ASP A 108 -5.19 0.43 1.81
CA ASP A 108 -5.56 1.86 1.73
C ASP A 108 -4.53 2.62 0.88
N ALA A 109 -4.98 3.14 -0.25
CA ALA A 109 -4.18 4.01 -1.11
C ALA A 109 -4.51 5.47 -0.77
N ARG A 110 -3.72 6.07 0.13
CA ARG A 110 -3.92 7.47 0.52
C ARG A 110 -3.36 8.41 -0.53
N HIS A 111 -4.24 9.16 -1.20
CA HIS A 111 -3.86 10.27 -2.08
C HIS A 111 -3.43 11.46 -1.22
N ARG A 112 -2.12 11.62 -1.01
CA ARG A 112 -1.58 12.89 -0.51
C ARG A 112 -1.48 13.83 -1.71
N LEU A 113 -2.55 14.59 -1.92
CA LEU A 113 -2.63 15.66 -2.90
C LEU A 113 -1.46 16.63 -2.65
N CYS A 114 -0.39 16.51 -3.44
CA CYS A 114 0.77 17.38 -3.38
C CYS A 114 0.38 18.70 -4.05
N ARG A 115 -0.30 19.58 -3.31
CA ARG A 115 -0.57 20.97 -3.73
C ARG A 115 0.31 22.01 -3.02
N SER A 116 1.33 21.64 -2.23
CA SER A 116 2.16 22.65 -1.54
C SER A 116 3.60 22.21 -1.24
N LEU A 117 4.51 22.44 -2.19
CA LEU A 117 5.85 22.99 -1.88
C LEU A 117 5.88 24.51 -2.12
N GLY A 118 4.74 25.19 -1.92
CA GLY A 118 4.68 26.64 -1.77
C GLY A 118 4.06 26.94 -0.41
N ILE A 119 4.88 27.40 0.51
CA ILE A 119 4.56 27.75 1.90
C ILE A 119 3.35 28.71 1.97
N SER A 120 2.31 28.33 2.72
CA SER A 120 1.54 29.17 3.67
C SER A 120 0.21 28.50 4.04
N THR A 121 0.05 28.16 5.32
CA THR A 121 -1.20 27.69 5.91
C THR A 121 -2.07 28.89 6.31
N GLY A 122 -3.02 29.26 5.45
CA GLY A 122 -4.06 30.24 5.77
C GLY A 122 -5.31 29.57 6.34
N ARG A 123 -5.56 29.80 7.64
CA ARG A 123 -6.77 29.42 8.37
C ARG A 123 -7.84 30.50 8.14
N GLY A 124 -9.02 30.14 7.66
CA GLY A 124 -10.25 30.94 7.75
C GLY A 124 -11.40 29.95 7.93
N GLY A 125 -12.21 29.98 8.98
CA GLY A 125 -12.78 31.13 9.66
C GLY A 125 -14.27 31.15 9.30
N ARG A 126 -15.11 30.70 10.23
CA ARG A 126 -16.43 31.31 10.44
C ARG A 126 -16.27 32.25 11.62
#